data_AF-A0A9D6M116-F1
#
_entry.id   AF-A0A9D6M116-F1
#
_cell.length_a   1.000
_cell.length_b   1.000
_cell.length_c   1.000
_cell.angle_alpha   90.00
_cell.angle_beta   90.00
_cell.angle_gamma   90.00
#
_symmetry.space_group_name_H-M   'P 1'
#
loop_
_entity.id
_entity.type
_entity.pdbx_description
1 polymer ?
#
loop_
_entity_poly.entity_id
_entity_poly.type
_entity_poly.pdbx_seq_one_letter_code
_entity_poly.pdbx_strand_id
1 'polypeptide(L)'
;GIKFDAPKTKQIEEMLGGLSVTSSALILLGEKNFVVQKSAANIADVKTLDAKYLNLRDLLGHDFLVVPLDAVKVIEGYLTK
;
A
#
# COMPACT_ATOMS: atom_id res chain seq x y z
N GLY A 1 3.34 -10.57 0.28
CA GLY A 1 3.77 -9.47 -0.60
C GLY A 1 2.80 -9.33 -1.76
N ILE A 2 2.39 -8.11 -2.05
CA ILE A 2 1.62 -7.79 -3.27
C ILE A 2 2.60 -7.83 -4.45
N LYS A 3 2.31 -8.63 -5.47
CA LYS A 3 3.10 -8.75 -6.69
C LYS A 3 2.19 -8.83 -7.91
N PHE A 4 2.54 -8.10 -8.96
CA PHE A 4 1.89 -8.14 -10.26
C PHE A 4 2.96 -8.31 -11.33
N ASP A 5 2.62 -8.98 -12.43
CA ASP A 5 3.55 -9.22 -13.53
C ASP A 5 3.78 -7.96 -14.38
N ALA A 6 2.78 -7.07 -14.45
CA ALA A 6 2.82 -5.85 -15.24
C ALA A 6 2.04 -4.73 -14.54
N PRO A 7 2.38 -3.45 -14.79
CA PRO A 7 1.69 -2.33 -14.17
C PRO A 7 0.26 -2.23 -14.73
N LYS A 8 -0.74 -2.56 -13.90
CA LYS A 8 -2.16 -2.55 -14.26
C LYS A 8 -2.99 -2.01 -13.11
N THR A 9 -3.55 -0.82 -13.32
CA THR A 9 -4.45 -0.13 -12.38
C THR A 9 -5.64 -1.01 -11.97
N LYS A 10 -6.22 -1.73 -12.93
CA LYS A 10 -7.35 -2.63 -12.70
C LYS A 10 -7.09 -3.68 -11.61
N GLN A 11 -5.85 -4.18 -11.50
CA GLN A 11 -5.54 -5.18 -10.47
C GLN A 11 -5.56 -4.58 -9.05
N ILE A 12 -5.18 -3.31 -8.91
CA ILE A 12 -5.32 -2.61 -7.64
C ILE A 12 -6.79 -2.33 -7.35
N GLU A 13 -7.58 -1.89 -8.34
CA GLU A 13 -9.02 -1.64 -8.16
C GLU A 13 -9.78 -2.91 -7.75
N GLU A 14 -9.50 -4.05 -8.41
CA GLU A 14 -10.07 -5.35 -8.05
C GLU A 14 -9.67 -5.76 -6.64
N MET A 15 -8.41 -5.55 -6.25
CA MET A 15 -7.92 -5.83 -4.89
C MET A 15 -8.62 -4.95 -3.85
N LEU A 16 -8.69 -3.64 -4.08
CA LEU A 16 -9.33 -2.69 -3.16
C LEU A 16 -10.84 -2.94 -3.05
N GLY A 17 -11.49 -3.25 -4.18
CA GLY A 17 -12.90 -3.64 -4.21
C GLY A 17 -13.17 -4.94 -3.45
N GLY A 18 -12.30 -5.95 -3.57
CA GLY A 18 -12.39 -7.18 -2.80
C GLY A 18 -12.21 -6.98 -1.29
N LEU A 19 -11.51 -5.93 -0.88
CA LEU A 19 -11.35 -5.51 0.52
C LEU A 19 -12.43 -4.52 0.98
N SER A 20 -13.41 -4.19 0.12
CA SER A 20 -14.45 -3.19 0.39
C SER A 20 -13.89 -1.82 0.79
N VAL A 21 -12.76 -1.43 0.21
CA VAL A 21 -12.19 -0.10 0.39
C VAL A 21 -13.00 0.89 -0.45
N THR A 22 -13.74 1.77 0.21
CA THR A 22 -14.68 2.71 -0.43
C THR A 22 -14.21 4.15 -0.45
N SER A 23 -13.05 4.44 0.13
CA SER A 23 -12.50 5.79 0.28
C SER A 23 -10.98 5.77 0.06
N SER A 24 -10.30 6.81 0.53
CA SER A 24 -8.85 6.97 0.46
C SER A 24 -8.11 5.79 1.11
N ALA A 25 -7.05 5.32 0.45
CA ALA A 25 -6.31 4.14 0.88
C ALA A 25 -4.79 4.34 0.81
N LEU A 26 -4.11 4.00 1.91
CA LEU A 26 -2.66 3.91 1.97
C LEU A 26 -2.24 2.43 1.90
N ILE A 27 -1.52 2.06 0.85
CA ILE A 27 -0.96 0.71 0.65
C ILE A 27 0.50 0.73 1.08
N LEU A 28 0.84 -0.07 2.10
CA LEU A 28 2.22 -0.23 2.55
C LEU A 28 2.93 -1.35 1.79
N LEU A 29 4.19 -1.12 1.42
CA LEU A 29 5.02 -2.09 0.73
C LEU A 29 6.22 -2.44 1.61
N GLY A 30 6.45 -3.73 1.88
CA GLY A 30 7.62 -4.16 2.67
C GLY A 30 8.95 -3.97 1.93
N GLU A 31 8.89 -3.91 0.61
CA GLU A 31 10.01 -3.61 -0.27
C GLU A 31 9.56 -2.76 -1.46
N LYS A 32 10.50 -2.06 -2.08
CA LYS A 32 10.20 -1.20 -3.23
C LYS A 32 9.72 -2.04 -4.42
N ASN A 33 8.46 -1.84 -4.82
CA ASN A 33 7.86 -2.53 -5.95
C ASN A 33 7.31 -1.53 -6.97
N PHE A 34 8.08 -1.28 -8.03
CA PHE A 34 7.72 -0.32 -9.07
C PHE A 34 6.44 -0.69 -9.84
N VAL A 35 6.15 -1.98 -9.99
CA VAL A 35 4.96 -2.44 -10.71
C VAL A 35 3.71 -2.05 -9.93
N VAL A 36 3.71 -2.31 -8.61
CA VAL A 36 2.60 -1.95 -7.71
C VAL A 36 2.49 -0.43 -7.59
N GLN A 37 3.61 0.27 -7.40
CA GLN A 37 3.63 1.74 -7.33
C GLN A 37 3.04 2.38 -8.59
N LYS A 38 3.46 1.95 -9.78
CA LYS A 38 2.90 2.47 -11.05
C LYS A 38 1.44 2.10 -11.24
N SER A 39 1.02 0.92 -10.81
CA SER A 39 -0.38 0.49 -10.92
C SER A 39 -1.31 1.36 -10.07
N ALA A 40 -0.88 1.67 -8.85
CA ALA A 40 -1.65 2.49 -7.91
C ALA A 40 -1.59 4.00 -8.22
N ALA A 41 -0.51 4.49 -8.86
CA ALA A 41 -0.28 5.92 -9.10
C ALA A 41 -1.36 6.61 -9.97
N ASN A 42 -2.16 5.84 -10.71
CA ASN A 42 -3.24 6.36 -11.55
C ASN A 42 -4.63 6.33 -10.87
N ILE A 43 -4.73 5.84 -9.64
CA ILE A 43 -6.00 5.76 -8.90
C ILE A 43 -6.06 6.96 -7.96
N ALA A 44 -7.14 7.74 -8.06
CA ALA A 44 -7.39 8.84 -7.14
C ALA A 44 -7.52 8.30 -5.70
N ASP A 45 -7.05 9.10 -4.73
CA ASP A 45 -7.14 8.80 -3.30
C ASP A 45 -6.42 7.50 -2.84
N VAL A 46 -5.65 6.85 -3.72
CA VAL A 46 -4.80 5.70 -3.37
C VAL A 46 -3.34 6.10 -3.42
N LYS A 47 -2.62 5.83 -2.33
CA LYS A 47 -1.18 6.06 -2.22
C LYS A 47 -0.45 4.77 -1.89
N THR A 48 0.72 4.58 -2.49
CA THR A 48 1.66 3.52 -2.08
C THR A 48 2.82 4.14 -1.31
N LEU A 49 3.26 3.48 -0.24
CA LEU A 49 4.37 3.93 0.59
C LEU A 49 5.23 2.74 1.02
N ASP A 50 6.55 2.91 1.04
CA ASP A 50 7.43 1.91 1.62
C ASP A 50 7.21 1.88 3.15
N ALA A 51 7.08 0.70 3.74
CA ALA A 51 6.90 0.52 5.17
C ALA A 51 7.99 1.21 5.99
N LYS A 52 9.21 1.34 5.44
CA LYS A 52 10.33 2.07 6.05
C LYS A 52 10.13 3.58 6.15
N TYR A 53 9.27 4.15 5.31
CA TYR A 53 8.97 5.58 5.25
C TYR A 53 7.59 5.90 5.82
N LEU A 54 6.99 4.96 6.57
CA LEU A 54 5.73 5.17 7.26
C LEU A 54 5.84 6.41 8.16
N ASN A 55 4.89 7.33 7.99
CA ASN A 55 4.81 8.56 8.77
C ASN A 55 3.37 8.82 9.20
N LEU A 56 3.20 9.59 10.28
CA LEU A 56 1.90 9.90 10.87
C LEU A 56 0.98 10.65 9.91
N ARG A 57 1.52 11.55 9.07
CA ARG A 57 0.72 12.37 8.16
C ARG A 57 0.02 11.52 7.10
N ASP A 58 0.74 10.57 6.51
CA ASP A 58 0.16 9.66 5.53
C ASP A 58 -0.81 8.67 6.21
N LEU A 59 -0.48 8.20 7.41
CA LEU A 59 -1.34 7.29 8.18
C LEU A 59 -2.69 7.93 8.55
N LEU A 60 -2.67 9.18 9.04
CA LEU A 60 -3.87 9.91 9.44
C LEU A 60 -4.59 10.58 8.26
N GLY A 61 -3.93 10.65 7.10
CA GLY A 61 -4.48 11.29 5.90
C GLY A 61 -5.29 10.37 5.00
N HIS A 62 -5.37 9.07 5.31
CA HIS A 62 -6.16 8.09 4.55
C HIS A 62 -7.07 7.32 5.49
N ASP A 63 -8.26 6.95 5.00
CA ASP A 63 -9.28 6.25 5.79
C ASP A 63 -8.95 4.76 5.92
N PHE A 64 -8.37 4.18 4.88
CA PHE A 64 -8.00 2.77 4.82
C PHE A 64 -6.49 2.58 4.79
N LEU A 65 -6.01 1.61 5.58
CA LEU A 65 -4.62 1.18 5.57
C LEU A 65 -4.54 -0.29 5.12
N VAL A 66 -3.92 -0.53 3.98
CA VAL A 66 -3.69 -1.87 3.43
C VAL A 66 -2.24 -2.27 3.71
N VAL A 67 -2.05 -3.21 4.64
CA VAL A 67 -0.72 -3.67 5.07
C VAL A 67 -0.53 -5.15 4.73
N PRO A 68 0.31 -5.47 3.74
CA PRO A 68 0.74 -6.84 3.49
C PRO A 68 1.54 -7.40 4.66
N LEU A 69 1.45 -8.72 4.90
CA LEU A 69 2.18 -9.41 5.98
C LEU A 69 3.70 -9.15 5.98
N ASP A 70 4.31 -9.00 4.80
CA ASP A 70 5.71 -8.64 4.64
C ASP A 70 6.03 -7.22 5.12
N ALA A 71 5.10 -6.27 4.92
CA ALA A 71 5.25 -4.91 5.43
C ALA A 71 5.15 -4.87 6.96
N VAL A 72 4.28 -5.69 7.57
CA VAL A 72 4.16 -5.80 9.04
C VAL A 72 5.50 -6.18 9.67
N LYS A 73 6.16 -7.21 9.12
CA LYS A 73 7.48 -7.67 9.62
C LYS A 73 8.54 -6.56 9.58
N VAL A 74 8.49 -5.72 8.54
CA VAL A 74 9.41 -4.58 8.43
C VAL A 74 9.12 -3.58 9.54
N ILE A 75 7.85 -3.19 9.74
CA ILE A 75 7.43 -2.24 10.77
C ILE A 75 7.81 -2.72 12.18
N GLU A 76 7.50 -3.97 12.52
CA GLU A 76 7.86 -4.57 13.80
C GLU A 76 9.37 -4.52 14.06
N GLY A 77 10.19 -4.77 13.04
CA GLY A 77 11.65 -4.69 13.14
C GLY A 77 12.19 -3.28 13.43
N TYR A 78 11.45 -2.23 13.08
CA TYR A 78 11.82 -0.83 13.38
C TYR A 78 11.24 -0.32 14.70
N LEU A 79 10.05 -0.77 15.11
CA LEU A 79 9.40 -0.33 16.36
C LEU A 79 9.89 -1.05 17.61
N THR A 80 10.45 -2.26 17.47
CA THR A 80 10.94 -3.07 18.60
C THR A 80 12.43 -2.82 18.90
N LYS A 81 13.03 -1.80 18.28
CA LYS A 81 14.42 -1.37 18.52
C LYS A 81 14.50 -0.15 19.41
#